data_AF-A0A1G2HEX0-F1
#
_entry.id   AF-A0A1G2HEX0-F1
#
_cell.length_a   1.000
_cell.length_b   1.000
_cell.length_c   1.000
_cell.angle_alpha   90.00
_cell.angle_beta   90.00
_cell.angle_gamma   90.00
#
_symmetry.space_group_name_H-M   'P 1'
#
loop_
_entity.id
_entity.type
_entity.pdbx_description
1 polymer ?
#
loop_
_entity_poly.entity_id
_entity_poly.type
_entity_poly.pdbx_seq_one_letter_code
_entity_poly.pdbx_strand_id
1 'polypeptide(L)'
;MARKIILKIFLVSCLLLLVSVSAAQAQSVIFRVDQGFDQYNRTQLTATLQLEGQKAQYYIEDTYWNGQSGTSRAQILSTLDDVSSSFDGQIYPAVTGVFGSEWNPGIDGSSKITILISDLKNGIGGYFRDNDEHPKTVVADSNEREMFYMNTDFLGASRQLKAFAAHEFQHLINYNQKNRLRNANEEVWLNELASEIAPSIAGLNQPYSGSNLQSRVSTFLDEASNPLTRWSGQSGDYGIVSVFGNYLRDHYGDTFFTNITQNSLTGFNAINNSLALQGKIETYPEVFRNWAVAVLLNNCNVLPANTFCYLNPDLGYDNLHIQFDGGVESGSSFTNTYSSYPWEGRWYSYERDIQPKPDDHIFTFTFNNNSNSEFTLPYVVYSTDGAPKVYYLEIESGRGKFYVENFGYTVSKVVAMPINAGLNSDFQSSFTVTATTTTTVPADITESTHATEFEPALPEGALVREYGRAEVYIIKNGYKRWIPAPQIIDMYGHLRWEDIITVPAGTLGDYQISDVIRYANDPRVYRITNNGTVKTWITSEAEFTSLGYKFDMVYEINEKEFNFYPTI
;
A
#
# COMPACT_ATOMS: atom_id res chain seq x y z
N MET A 1 -30.71 98.02 -10.59
CA MET A 1 -29.31 97.54 -10.48
C MET A 1 -29.04 97.24 -9.02
N ALA A 2 -28.99 95.97 -8.66
CA ALA A 2 -29.03 95.48 -7.29
C ALA A 2 -27.63 95.22 -6.74
N ARG A 3 -27.41 95.52 -5.46
CA ARG A 3 -26.46 94.80 -4.60
C ARG A 3 -26.91 94.93 -3.14
N LYS A 4 -27.56 93.88 -2.62
CA LYS A 4 -27.73 93.63 -1.19
C LYS A 4 -26.95 92.37 -0.86
N ILE A 5 -25.99 92.50 0.05
CA ILE A 5 -25.25 91.38 0.65
C ILE A 5 -26.12 90.89 1.81
N ILE A 6 -26.50 89.61 1.79
CA ILE A 6 -27.12 88.92 2.92
C ILE A 6 -26.21 87.74 3.28
N LEU A 7 -25.66 87.81 4.48
CA LEU A 7 -24.90 86.75 5.14
C LEU A 7 -25.89 85.66 5.57
N LYS A 8 -25.72 84.42 5.10
CA LYS A 8 -26.46 83.24 5.57
C LYS A 8 -25.49 82.28 6.24
N ILE A 9 -25.63 82.13 7.55
CA ILE A 9 -25.02 81.07 8.35
C ILE A 9 -25.84 79.80 8.10
N PHE A 10 -25.21 78.75 7.58
CA PHE A 10 -25.82 77.43 7.37
C PHE A 10 -25.41 76.53 8.54
N LEU A 11 -26.39 76.14 9.36
CA LEU A 11 -26.23 75.11 10.38
C LEU A 11 -26.37 73.75 9.68
N VAL A 12 -25.29 72.98 9.57
CA VAL A 12 -25.33 71.61 9.05
C VAL A 12 -25.59 70.67 10.21
N SER A 13 -26.80 70.11 10.26
CA SER A 13 -27.15 69.01 11.16
C SER A 13 -26.56 67.71 10.58
N CYS A 14 -25.57 67.15 11.27
CA CYS A 14 -24.97 65.87 10.91
C CYS A 14 -25.81 64.74 11.53
N LEU A 15 -26.65 64.10 10.73
CA LEU A 15 -27.42 62.92 11.14
C LEU A 15 -26.50 61.70 11.09
N LEU A 16 -25.91 61.34 12.23
CA LEU A 16 -25.19 60.07 12.42
C LEU A 16 -26.20 58.92 12.39
N LEU A 17 -26.35 58.28 11.24
CA LEU A 17 -26.98 56.97 11.10
C LEU A 17 -26.06 55.93 11.74
N LEU A 18 -26.30 55.63 13.02
CA LEU A 18 -25.77 54.45 13.69
C LEU A 18 -26.50 53.22 13.12
N VAL A 19 -25.92 52.61 12.09
CA VAL A 19 -26.28 51.26 11.66
C VAL A 19 -25.65 50.30 12.67
N SER A 20 -26.41 49.92 13.69
CA SER A 20 -26.07 48.79 14.55
C SER A 20 -26.24 47.51 13.73
N VAL A 21 -25.14 47.05 13.12
CA VAL A 21 -25.03 45.67 12.62
C VAL A 21 -24.91 44.79 13.85
N SER A 22 -26.02 44.23 14.33
CA SER A 22 -25.98 43.10 15.24
C SER A 22 -25.44 41.91 14.45
N ALA A 23 -24.17 41.56 14.64
CA ALA A 23 -23.66 40.27 14.23
C ALA A 23 -24.56 39.21 14.88
N ALA A 24 -25.25 38.41 14.07
CA ALA A 24 -25.94 37.24 14.59
C ALA A 24 -24.86 36.34 15.22
N GLN A 25 -24.83 36.28 16.55
CA GLN A 25 -23.95 35.33 17.24
C GLN A 25 -24.38 33.93 16.80
N ALA A 26 -23.44 33.16 16.26
CA ALA A 26 -23.66 31.75 15.99
C ALA A 26 -24.13 31.07 17.29
N GLN A 27 -25.17 30.26 17.19
CA GLN A 27 -25.75 29.60 18.35
C GLN A 27 -24.81 28.49 18.83
N SER A 28 -24.48 28.50 20.12
CA SER A 28 -23.75 27.40 20.77
C SER A 28 -24.61 26.12 20.77
N VAL A 29 -23.98 24.99 20.46
CA VAL A 29 -24.60 23.66 20.32
C VAL A 29 -23.98 22.72 21.35
N ILE A 30 -24.81 21.85 21.95
CA ILE A 30 -24.33 20.77 22.82
C ILE A 30 -23.99 19.56 21.93
N PHE A 31 -22.72 19.18 21.91
CA PHE A 31 -22.24 17.96 21.26
C PHE A 31 -22.05 16.86 22.29
N ARG A 32 -22.39 15.63 21.91
CA ARG A 32 -22.02 14.39 22.60
C ARG A 32 -20.60 14.03 22.21
N VAL A 33 -19.78 13.61 23.17
CA VAL A 33 -18.37 13.25 22.95
C VAL A 33 -18.01 11.96 23.68
N ASP A 34 -16.96 11.29 23.24
CA ASP A 34 -16.51 10.02 23.83
C ASP A 34 -15.51 10.26 24.99
N GLN A 35 -15.78 9.67 26.16
CA GLN A 35 -14.93 9.83 27.35
C GLN A 35 -13.54 9.20 27.19
N GLY A 36 -13.40 8.21 26.31
CA GLY A 36 -12.14 7.58 25.93
C GLY A 36 -11.18 8.56 25.28
N PHE A 37 -11.70 9.54 24.52
CA PHE A 37 -10.91 10.51 23.77
C PHE A 37 -10.86 11.90 24.42
N ASP A 38 -11.92 12.31 25.12
CA ASP A 38 -12.02 13.64 25.77
C ASP A 38 -11.01 13.81 26.92
N GLN A 39 -10.27 14.92 26.92
CA GLN A 39 -9.23 15.22 27.92
C GLN A 39 -9.76 15.25 29.37
N TYR A 40 -11.04 15.59 29.55
CA TYR A 40 -11.69 15.76 30.85
C TYR A 40 -12.70 14.63 31.16
N ASN A 41 -12.72 13.57 30.35
CA ASN A 41 -13.66 12.45 30.41
C ASN A 41 -15.15 12.90 30.40
N ARG A 42 -15.46 13.99 29.69
CA ARG A 42 -16.83 14.48 29.49
C ARG A 42 -17.59 13.57 28.54
N THR A 43 -18.92 13.54 28.66
CA THR A 43 -19.84 12.88 27.71
C THR A 43 -20.54 13.88 26.79
N GLN A 44 -20.42 15.17 27.09
CA GLN A 44 -20.94 16.26 26.27
C GLN A 44 -20.12 17.54 26.53
N LEU A 45 -20.10 18.43 25.55
CA LEU A 45 -19.53 19.77 25.65
C LEU A 45 -20.35 20.76 24.82
N THR A 46 -20.15 22.06 25.05
CA THR A 46 -20.72 23.10 24.18
C THR A 46 -19.68 23.61 23.21
N ALA A 47 -20.09 23.83 21.96
CA ALA A 47 -19.23 24.37 20.92
C ALA A 47 -20.00 25.32 20.00
N THR A 48 -19.29 26.30 19.45
CA THR A 48 -19.87 27.33 18.58
C THR A 48 -19.19 27.27 17.21
N LEU A 49 -19.99 27.39 16.15
CA LEU A 49 -19.52 27.47 14.77
C LEU A 49 -18.57 28.67 14.61
N GLN A 50 -17.34 28.40 14.18
CA GLN A 50 -16.32 29.43 13.95
C GLN A 50 -16.10 29.70 12.46
N LEU A 51 -16.24 28.68 11.61
CA LEU A 51 -16.03 28.78 10.18
C LEU A 51 -16.98 27.84 9.44
N GLU A 52 -17.46 28.27 8.29
CA GLU A 52 -18.25 27.45 7.37
C GLU A 52 -17.60 27.45 5.99
N GLY A 53 -17.13 26.27 5.57
CA GLY A 53 -16.60 26.02 4.23
C GLY A 53 -17.67 25.53 3.26
N GLN A 54 -17.24 25.04 2.09
CA GLN A 54 -18.14 24.47 1.08
C GLN A 54 -18.63 23.09 1.48
N LYS A 55 -17.74 22.24 2.02
CA LYS A 55 -18.01 20.85 2.40
C LYS A 55 -18.12 20.62 3.89
N ALA A 56 -17.66 21.54 4.73
CA ALA A 56 -17.62 21.35 6.17
C ALA A 56 -17.99 22.59 6.99
N GLN A 57 -18.45 22.35 8.22
CA GLN A 57 -18.69 23.34 9.27
C GLN A 57 -17.76 23.07 10.45
N TYR A 58 -17.01 24.07 10.89
CA TYR A 58 -15.98 23.95 11.92
C TYR A 58 -16.47 24.54 13.25
N TYR A 59 -16.65 23.69 14.24
CA TYR A 59 -17.03 24.06 15.60
C TYR A 59 -15.81 23.97 16.51
N ILE A 60 -15.61 24.96 17.38
CA ILE A 60 -14.60 24.89 18.45
C ILE A 60 -15.34 24.85 19.79
N GLU A 61 -14.88 23.99 20.71
CA GLU A 61 -15.44 23.96 22.06
C GLU A 61 -15.35 25.33 22.75
N ASP A 62 -16.43 25.71 23.43
CA ASP A 62 -16.57 27.06 23.98
C ASP A 62 -15.56 27.31 25.12
N THR A 63 -15.22 26.30 25.92
CA THR A 63 -14.28 26.44 27.04
C THR A 63 -12.89 26.80 26.54
N TYR A 64 -12.38 26.03 25.58
CA TYR A 64 -11.11 26.32 24.91
C TYR A 64 -11.13 27.70 24.26
N TRP A 65 -12.14 27.99 23.43
CA TRP A 65 -12.24 29.25 22.70
C TRP A 65 -12.30 30.48 23.61
N ASN A 66 -13.08 30.39 24.69
CA ASN A 66 -13.24 31.48 25.65
C ASN A 66 -11.96 31.73 26.46
N GLY A 67 -11.12 30.72 26.65
CA GLY A 67 -9.79 30.84 27.26
C GLY A 67 -8.75 31.54 26.38
N GLN A 68 -8.97 31.63 25.06
CA GLN A 68 -8.01 32.22 24.13
C GLN A 68 -8.00 33.74 24.13
N SER A 69 -6.80 34.32 23.97
CA SER A 69 -6.63 35.76 23.74
C SER A 69 -7.17 36.18 22.37
N GLY A 70 -7.44 37.48 22.17
CA GLY A 70 -7.86 37.99 20.86
C GLY A 70 -6.88 37.68 19.73
N THR A 71 -5.57 37.77 20.00
CA THR A 71 -4.52 37.41 19.04
C THR A 71 -4.51 35.91 18.74
N SER A 72 -4.64 35.06 19.76
CA SER A 72 -4.70 33.60 19.61
C SER A 72 -5.93 33.19 18.79
N ARG A 73 -7.09 33.79 19.04
CA ARG A 73 -8.31 33.56 18.26
C ARG A 73 -8.13 33.91 16.79
N ALA A 74 -7.48 35.04 16.48
CA ALA A 74 -7.20 35.43 15.10
C ALA A 74 -6.25 34.43 14.40
N GLN A 75 -5.24 33.93 15.10
CA GLN A 75 -4.34 32.88 14.58
C GLN A 75 -5.08 31.57 14.33
N ILE A 76 -5.91 31.13 15.28
CA ILE A 76 -6.75 29.93 15.14
C ILE A 76 -7.66 30.04 13.92
N LEU A 77 -8.35 31.17 13.74
CA LEU A 77 -9.20 31.38 12.57
C LEU A 77 -8.42 31.36 11.26
N SER A 78 -7.20 31.90 11.25
CA SER A 78 -6.31 31.81 10.09
C SER A 78 -5.89 30.37 9.79
N THR A 79 -5.61 29.56 10.81
CA THR A 79 -5.34 28.13 10.64
C THR A 79 -6.58 27.42 10.08
N LEU A 80 -7.77 27.68 10.64
CA LEU A 80 -9.02 27.06 10.18
C LEU A 80 -9.36 27.41 8.75
N ASP A 81 -9.11 28.65 8.31
CA ASP A 81 -9.33 29.07 6.93
C ASP A 81 -8.45 28.27 5.95
N ASP A 82 -7.17 28.06 6.31
CA ASP A 82 -6.22 27.24 5.54
C ASP A 82 -6.61 25.74 5.54
N VAL A 83 -7.05 25.21 6.69
CA VAL A 83 -7.55 23.83 6.77
C VAL A 83 -8.85 23.66 5.97
N SER A 84 -9.79 24.60 6.06
CA SER A 84 -11.05 24.56 5.30
C SER A 84 -10.82 24.64 3.80
N SER A 85 -9.93 25.53 3.36
CA SER A 85 -9.60 25.67 1.94
C SER A 85 -8.95 24.40 1.40
N SER A 86 -8.05 23.77 2.16
CA SER A 86 -7.45 22.48 1.80
C SER A 86 -8.46 21.34 1.88
N PHE A 87 -9.38 21.35 2.86
CA PHE A 87 -10.43 20.34 2.96
C PHE A 87 -11.33 20.37 1.72
N ASP A 88 -11.84 21.54 1.35
CA ASP A 88 -12.74 21.71 0.21
C ASP A 88 -12.04 21.45 -1.13
N GLY A 89 -10.84 21.98 -1.32
CA GLY A 89 -10.15 22.02 -2.62
C GLY A 89 -9.20 20.85 -2.90
N GLN A 90 -8.75 20.13 -1.86
CA GLN A 90 -7.71 19.11 -1.97
C GLN A 90 -8.14 17.78 -1.32
N ILE A 91 -8.47 17.79 -0.02
CA ILE A 91 -8.73 16.55 0.74
C ILE A 91 -10.04 15.91 0.27
N TYR A 92 -11.14 16.66 0.29
CA TYR A 92 -12.46 16.13 -0.06
C TYR A 92 -12.47 15.48 -1.45
N PRO A 93 -12.05 16.16 -2.56
CA PRO A 93 -12.06 15.54 -3.88
C PRO A 93 -11.08 14.37 -4.02
N ALA A 94 -9.91 14.41 -3.38
CA ALA A 94 -8.92 13.33 -3.47
C ALA A 94 -9.40 12.07 -2.73
N VAL A 95 -9.82 12.22 -1.47
CA VAL A 95 -10.25 11.09 -0.62
C VAL A 95 -11.55 10.50 -1.15
N THR A 96 -12.53 11.33 -1.55
CA THR A 96 -13.77 10.80 -2.15
C THR A 96 -13.56 10.15 -3.51
N GLY A 97 -12.60 10.65 -4.29
CA GLY A 97 -12.25 10.09 -5.59
C GLY A 97 -11.73 8.66 -5.52
N VAL A 98 -11.10 8.28 -4.40
CA VAL A 98 -10.56 6.92 -4.19
C VAL A 98 -11.53 6.05 -3.41
N PHE A 99 -11.98 6.51 -2.25
CA PHE A 99 -12.74 5.68 -1.31
C PHE A 99 -14.25 5.67 -1.58
N GLY A 100 -14.77 6.65 -2.33
CA GLY A 100 -16.20 6.92 -2.48
C GLY A 100 -16.67 8.03 -1.55
N SER A 101 -17.98 8.22 -1.43
CA SER A 101 -18.55 9.34 -0.66
C SER A 101 -18.95 8.94 0.76
N GLU A 102 -18.99 9.92 1.65
CA GLU A 102 -19.73 9.91 2.92
C GLU A 102 -21.25 9.86 2.70
N TRP A 103 -22.06 9.79 3.76
CA TRP A 103 -23.50 9.99 3.62
C TRP A 103 -23.79 11.42 3.16
N ASN A 104 -24.30 11.62 1.94
CA ASN A 104 -24.59 12.95 1.46
C ASN A 104 -25.85 12.98 0.55
N PRO A 105 -26.91 13.74 0.90
CA PRO A 105 -27.09 14.44 2.18
C PRO A 105 -27.13 13.45 3.34
N GLY A 106 -26.65 13.93 4.47
CA GLY A 106 -26.48 13.22 5.71
C GLY A 106 -27.76 12.88 6.46
N ILE A 107 -27.62 12.26 7.63
CA ILE A 107 -28.74 11.86 8.49
C ILE A 107 -29.61 13.06 8.93
N ASP A 108 -29.00 14.24 9.12
CA ASP A 108 -29.69 15.49 9.43
C ASP A 108 -30.20 16.24 8.18
N GLY A 109 -29.99 15.68 6.98
CA GLY A 109 -30.30 16.30 5.70
C GLY A 109 -29.29 17.36 5.25
N SER A 110 -28.22 17.61 6.02
CA SER A 110 -27.12 18.49 5.64
C SER A 110 -26.28 17.86 4.52
N SER A 111 -25.69 18.69 3.67
CA SER A 111 -24.64 18.26 2.72
C SER A 111 -23.24 18.64 3.19
N LYS A 112 -23.13 19.23 4.38
CA LYS A 112 -21.88 19.66 5.01
C LYS A 112 -21.56 18.78 6.20
N ILE A 113 -20.32 18.32 6.25
CA ILE A 113 -19.74 17.55 7.34
C ILE A 113 -19.52 18.48 8.54
N THR A 114 -19.83 18.00 9.74
CA THR A 114 -19.48 18.73 10.96
C THR A 114 -18.10 18.32 11.44
N ILE A 115 -17.21 19.28 11.67
CA ILE A 115 -15.88 19.04 12.23
C ILE A 115 -15.83 19.71 13.60
N LEU A 116 -15.78 18.90 14.66
CA LEU A 116 -15.71 19.38 16.03
C LEU A 116 -14.27 19.40 16.53
N ILE A 117 -13.80 20.57 16.98
CA ILE A 117 -12.47 20.76 17.51
C ILE A 117 -12.56 20.96 19.02
N SER A 118 -12.01 20.03 19.79
CA SER A 118 -12.13 19.97 21.25
C SER A 118 -10.84 19.50 21.91
N ASP A 119 -10.72 19.70 23.22
CA ASP A 119 -9.56 19.22 23.99
C ASP A 119 -9.61 17.68 24.10
N LEU A 120 -8.73 16.99 23.36
CA LEU A 120 -8.58 15.53 23.40
C LEU A 120 -7.37 15.12 24.24
N LYS A 121 -7.32 13.85 24.65
CA LYS A 121 -6.18 13.30 25.39
C LYS A 121 -4.88 13.42 24.59
N ASN A 122 -3.78 13.61 25.31
CA ASN A 122 -2.46 13.77 24.71
C ASN A 122 -2.12 12.61 23.76
N GLY A 123 -1.60 12.94 22.58
CA GLY A 123 -1.24 11.99 21.52
C GLY A 123 -2.37 11.65 20.55
N ILE A 124 -3.60 12.11 20.78
CA ILE A 124 -4.74 11.89 19.89
C ILE A 124 -4.88 13.06 18.92
N GLY A 125 -4.81 12.81 17.61
CA GLY A 125 -5.00 13.82 16.56
C GLY A 125 -6.47 14.12 16.27
N GLY A 126 -7.30 13.09 16.30
CA GLY A 126 -8.73 13.13 16.04
C GLY A 126 -9.37 11.78 16.36
N TYR A 127 -10.67 11.67 16.13
CA TYR A 127 -11.38 10.40 16.08
C TYR A 127 -12.69 10.53 15.28
N PHE A 128 -13.18 9.39 14.80
CA PHE A 128 -14.52 9.23 14.23
C PHE A 128 -15.39 8.39 15.17
N ARG A 129 -16.69 8.69 15.22
CA ARG A 129 -17.66 7.94 16.03
C ARG A 129 -18.90 7.59 15.21
N ASP A 130 -19.08 6.31 14.94
CA ASP A 130 -20.22 5.77 14.20
C ASP A 130 -21.59 5.99 14.89
N ASN A 131 -21.62 6.10 16.22
CA ASN A 131 -22.82 6.48 16.97
C ASN A 131 -23.47 7.77 16.44
N ASP A 132 -22.68 8.70 15.87
CA ASP A 132 -23.18 9.97 15.36
C ASP A 132 -23.97 9.85 14.05
N GLU A 133 -23.88 8.69 13.38
CA GLU A 133 -24.56 8.36 12.11
C GLU A 133 -25.94 7.70 12.32
N HIS A 134 -26.43 7.69 13.56
CA HIS A 134 -27.68 7.01 13.94
C HIS A 134 -28.71 7.98 14.51
N PRO A 135 -30.03 7.76 14.28
CA PRO A 135 -31.05 8.57 14.94
C PRO A 135 -30.97 8.43 16.46
N LYS A 136 -31.32 9.48 17.21
CA LYS A 136 -31.36 9.44 18.68
C LYS A 136 -32.33 8.40 19.25
N THR A 137 -33.29 7.95 18.44
CA THR A 137 -34.19 6.86 18.79
C THR A 137 -33.51 5.49 18.81
N VAL A 138 -32.37 5.35 18.13
CA VAL A 138 -31.54 4.13 18.08
C VAL A 138 -30.34 4.27 19.02
N VAL A 139 -29.64 5.40 18.94
CA VAL A 139 -28.44 5.72 19.74
C VAL A 139 -28.65 7.03 20.48
N ALA A 140 -29.02 6.96 21.76
CA ALA A 140 -29.50 8.11 22.54
C ALA A 140 -28.46 9.24 22.70
N ASP A 141 -27.17 8.90 22.64
CA ASP A 141 -26.03 9.82 22.71
C ASP A 141 -25.46 10.18 21.32
N SER A 142 -26.21 9.95 20.25
CA SER A 142 -25.83 10.41 18.91
C SER A 142 -25.91 11.93 18.77
N ASN A 143 -25.02 12.51 17.96
CA ASN A 143 -25.15 13.86 17.45
C ASN A 143 -26.07 13.97 16.22
N GLU A 144 -26.46 12.86 15.59
CA GLU A 144 -27.22 12.78 14.33
C GLU A 144 -26.57 13.63 13.23
N ARG A 145 -25.28 13.41 12.96
CA ARG A 145 -24.47 14.18 12.01
C ARG A 145 -23.37 13.34 11.40
N GLU A 146 -23.09 13.61 10.14
CA GLU A 146 -21.85 13.22 9.48
C GLU A 146 -20.73 14.08 10.01
N MET A 147 -19.97 13.52 10.95
CA MET A 147 -19.02 14.29 11.72
C MET A 147 -17.79 13.51 12.15
N PHE A 148 -16.71 14.26 12.38
CA PHE A 148 -15.51 13.77 13.04
C PHE A 148 -14.92 14.84 13.95
N TYR A 149 -14.01 14.40 14.81
CA TYR A 149 -13.44 15.19 15.89
C TYR A 149 -11.95 15.43 15.64
N MET A 150 -11.45 16.62 15.97
CA MET A 150 -10.03 16.96 15.91
C MET A 150 -9.57 17.62 17.21
N ASN A 151 -8.28 17.47 17.52
CA ASN A 151 -7.71 18.00 18.75
C ASN A 151 -7.29 19.48 18.63
N THR A 152 -7.63 20.28 19.64
CA THR A 152 -7.21 21.68 19.80
C THR A 152 -5.68 21.86 19.87
N ASP A 153 -4.95 20.85 20.32
CA ASP A 153 -3.47 20.86 20.41
C ASP A 153 -2.80 21.16 19.07
N PHE A 154 -3.45 20.85 17.94
CA PHE A 154 -2.91 21.04 16.60
C PHE A 154 -3.40 22.30 15.89
N LEU A 155 -4.12 23.20 16.57
CA LEU A 155 -4.58 24.48 15.98
C LEU A 155 -3.42 25.44 15.63
N GLY A 156 -2.21 25.20 16.16
CA GLY A 156 -0.98 25.88 15.75
C GLY A 156 -0.22 25.17 14.62
N ALA A 157 -0.69 24.02 14.16
CA ALA A 157 0.02 23.08 13.29
C ALA A 157 -0.85 22.67 12.09
N SER A 158 -1.15 23.64 11.22
CA SER A 158 -2.08 23.47 10.07
C SER A 158 -1.81 22.21 9.24
N ARG A 159 -0.52 21.88 9.02
CA ARG A 159 -0.12 20.72 8.23
C ARG A 159 -0.59 19.40 8.85
N GLN A 160 -0.39 19.23 10.14
CA GLN A 160 -0.83 18.06 10.90
C GLN A 160 -2.35 18.00 10.96
N LEU A 161 -3.00 19.14 11.17
CA LEU A 161 -4.46 19.21 11.23
C LEU A 161 -5.11 18.80 9.89
N LYS A 162 -4.51 19.17 8.75
CA LYS A 162 -4.93 18.68 7.43
C LYS A 162 -4.78 17.17 7.28
N ALA A 163 -3.67 16.60 7.77
CA ALA A 163 -3.44 15.16 7.71
C ALA A 163 -4.46 14.40 8.56
N PHE A 164 -4.75 14.86 9.78
CA PHE A 164 -5.79 14.26 10.63
C PHE A 164 -7.17 14.43 10.01
N ALA A 165 -7.51 15.58 9.44
CA ALA A 165 -8.78 15.76 8.73
C ALA A 165 -8.94 14.76 7.57
N ALA A 166 -7.89 14.48 6.80
CA ALA A 166 -7.94 13.47 5.74
C ALA A 166 -8.13 12.04 6.28
N HIS A 167 -7.45 11.72 7.38
CA HIS A 167 -7.55 10.43 8.06
C HIS A 167 -8.97 10.20 8.61
N GLU A 168 -9.48 11.11 9.44
CA GLU A 168 -10.81 10.99 10.05
C GLU A 168 -11.93 11.04 9.02
N PHE A 169 -11.76 11.82 7.95
CA PHE A 169 -12.72 11.84 6.86
C PHE A 169 -12.80 10.51 6.12
N GLN A 170 -11.68 9.78 6.01
CA GLN A 170 -11.70 8.44 5.44
C GLN A 170 -12.54 7.49 6.30
N HIS A 171 -12.47 7.55 7.64
CA HIS A 171 -13.33 6.71 8.49
C HIS A 171 -14.82 6.99 8.24
N LEU A 172 -15.20 8.27 8.13
CA LEU A 172 -16.58 8.66 7.80
C LEU A 172 -17.04 8.11 6.45
N ILE A 173 -16.19 8.19 5.42
CA ILE A 173 -16.47 7.56 4.11
C ILE A 173 -16.59 6.04 4.26
N ASN A 174 -15.66 5.41 4.97
CA ASN A 174 -15.65 3.96 5.13
C ASN A 174 -16.90 3.47 5.85
N TYR A 175 -17.38 4.21 6.87
CA TYR A 175 -18.63 3.91 7.53
C TYR A 175 -19.80 3.88 6.54
N ASN A 176 -19.91 4.88 5.67
CA ASN A 176 -20.93 4.85 4.62
C ASN A 176 -20.74 3.65 3.69
N GLN A 177 -19.56 3.52 3.09
CA GLN A 177 -19.32 2.56 2.02
C GLN A 177 -19.41 1.11 2.49
N LYS A 178 -18.87 0.78 3.66
CA LYS A 178 -18.84 -0.58 4.21
C LYS A 178 -20.04 -0.86 5.09
N ASN A 179 -20.18 -0.12 6.19
CA ASN A 179 -21.17 -0.43 7.22
C ASN A 179 -22.58 -0.16 6.70
N ARG A 180 -22.86 1.06 6.21
CA ARG A 180 -24.22 1.47 5.84
C ARG A 180 -24.70 0.85 4.53
N LEU A 181 -23.92 0.96 3.46
CA LEU A 181 -24.34 0.52 2.12
C LEU A 181 -24.22 -0.98 1.90
N ARG A 182 -23.28 -1.63 2.60
CA ARG A 182 -22.90 -3.03 2.32
C ARG A 182 -23.04 -3.96 3.52
N ASN A 183 -23.42 -3.43 4.69
CA ASN A 183 -23.60 -4.20 5.93
C ASN A 183 -22.38 -5.08 6.25
N ALA A 184 -21.18 -4.50 6.09
CA ALA A 184 -19.91 -5.15 6.36
C ALA A 184 -19.07 -4.25 7.28
N ASN A 185 -18.51 -4.84 8.34
CA ASN A 185 -17.59 -4.15 9.25
C ASN A 185 -16.16 -4.55 8.91
N GLU A 186 -15.34 -3.58 8.49
CA GLU A 186 -13.94 -3.85 8.14
C GLU A 186 -13.13 -4.25 9.38
N GLU A 187 -12.10 -5.09 9.18
CA GLU A 187 -11.14 -5.37 10.24
C GLU A 187 -10.39 -4.09 10.62
N VAL A 188 -10.19 -3.87 11.93
CA VAL A 188 -9.68 -2.59 12.45
C VAL A 188 -8.38 -2.17 11.75
N TRP A 189 -7.40 -3.07 11.65
CA TRP A 189 -6.11 -2.78 11.02
C TRP A 189 -6.25 -2.34 9.54
N LEU A 190 -7.19 -2.91 8.78
CA LEU A 190 -7.38 -2.57 7.37
C LEU A 190 -8.17 -1.27 7.20
N ASN A 191 -9.13 -1.00 8.09
CA ASN A 191 -9.80 0.30 8.17
C ASN A 191 -8.76 1.41 8.42
N GLU A 192 -7.90 1.22 9.41
CA GLU A 192 -6.86 2.17 9.80
C GLU A 192 -5.77 2.31 8.73
N LEU A 193 -5.40 1.23 8.05
CA LEU A 193 -4.52 1.31 6.87
C LEU A 193 -5.09 2.23 5.80
N ALA A 194 -6.40 2.12 5.51
CA ALA A 194 -7.06 2.99 4.56
C ALA A 194 -7.11 4.45 5.04
N SER A 195 -7.23 4.69 6.34
CA SER A 195 -7.18 6.04 6.94
C SER A 195 -5.78 6.64 6.91
N GLU A 196 -4.75 5.84 7.20
CA GLU A 196 -3.34 6.26 7.18
C GLU A 196 -2.81 6.56 5.77
N ILE A 197 -3.40 5.96 4.73
CA ILE A 197 -3.04 6.30 3.33
C ILE A 197 -3.78 7.53 2.81
N ALA A 198 -4.88 7.97 3.44
CA ALA A 198 -5.67 9.12 3.00
C ALA A 198 -4.85 10.44 2.91
N PRO A 199 -3.95 10.78 3.86
CA PRO A 199 -3.05 11.93 3.71
C PRO A 199 -2.11 11.83 2.50
N SER A 200 -1.63 10.62 2.16
CA SER A 200 -0.80 10.39 0.96
C SER A 200 -1.61 10.58 -0.32
N ILE A 201 -2.84 10.04 -0.37
CA ILE A 201 -3.77 10.22 -1.50
C ILE A 201 -4.10 11.69 -1.70
N ALA A 202 -4.32 12.44 -0.62
CA ALA A 202 -4.57 13.88 -0.66
C ALA A 202 -3.31 14.71 -0.99
N GLY A 203 -2.12 14.11 -1.08
CA GLY A 203 -0.87 14.81 -1.39
C GLY A 203 -0.35 15.70 -0.25
N LEU A 204 -0.71 15.42 1.00
CA LEU A 204 -0.36 16.25 2.18
C LEU A 204 1.07 15.98 2.71
N ASN A 205 1.72 14.95 2.19
CA ASN A 205 3.06 14.56 2.62
C ASN A 205 4.19 15.34 1.93
N GLN A 206 3.87 16.25 1.00
CA GLN A 206 4.87 17.13 0.37
C GLN A 206 5.00 18.48 1.08
N PRO A 207 6.24 18.94 1.40
CA PRO A 207 7.52 18.22 1.32
C PRO A 207 7.66 17.14 2.41
N TYR A 208 8.36 16.02 2.18
CA TYR A 208 8.45 14.91 3.15
C TYR A 208 8.85 15.33 4.58
N SER A 209 9.83 16.24 4.71
CA SER A 209 10.26 16.74 6.01
C SER A 209 9.13 17.45 6.76
N GLY A 210 8.87 17.03 8.01
CA GLY A 210 7.80 17.52 8.87
C GLY A 210 6.41 17.03 8.48
N SER A 211 6.30 16.04 7.59
CA SER A 211 5.03 15.41 7.20
C SER A 211 4.55 14.38 8.22
N ASN A 212 3.26 14.01 8.14
CA ASN A 212 2.73 12.88 8.88
C ASN A 212 3.44 11.58 8.48
N LEU A 213 3.67 11.36 7.18
CA LEU A 213 4.35 10.17 6.67
C LEU A 213 5.76 10.02 7.24
N GLN A 214 6.54 11.10 7.36
CA GLN A 214 7.87 11.03 7.99
C GLN A 214 7.76 10.56 9.45
N SER A 215 6.78 11.08 10.21
CA SER A 215 6.55 10.64 11.58
C SER A 215 6.20 9.14 11.63
N ARG A 216 5.33 8.66 10.73
CA ARG A 216 4.94 7.25 10.68
C ARG A 216 6.09 6.34 10.28
N VAL A 217 6.94 6.76 9.35
CA VAL A 217 8.17 6.05 8.96
C VAL A 217 9.12 5.94 10.15
N SER A 218 9.36 7.03 10.89
CA SER A 218 10.18 7.01 12.11
C SER A 218 9.65 6.00 13.11
N THR A 219 8.35 6.04 13.41
CA THR A 219 7.70 5.10 14.33
C THR A 219 7.82 3.64 13.86
N PHE A 220 7.63 3.38 12.56
CA PHE A 220 7.82 2.04 12.02
C PHE A 220 9.26 1.55 12.19
N LEU A 221 10.26 2.40 11.94
CA LEU A 221 11.67 2.00 12.11
C LEU A 221 12.03 1.72 13.57
N ASP A 222 11.41 2.43 14.52
CA ASP A 222 11.58 2.18 15.97
C ASP A 222 10.85 0.89 16.42
N GLU A 223 9.76 0.51 15.76
CA GLU A 223 8.85 -0.58 16.16
C GLU A 223 8.58 -1.58 15.00
N ALA A 224 9.59 -1.90 14.18
CA ALA A 224 9.41 -2.62 12.91
C ALA A 224 8.83 -4.04 13.04
N SER A 225 8.91 -4.63 14.24
CA SER A 225 8.32 -5.92 14.59
C SER A 225 6.93 -5.81 15.22
N ASN A 226 6.23 -4.68 15.09
CA ASN A 226 4.83 -4.61 15.46
C ASN A 226 3.99 -5.48 14.51
N PRO A 227 3.12 -6.39 14.99
CA PRO A 227 2.29 -7.24 14.14
C PRO A 227 1.17 -6.47 13.44
N LEU A 228 1.08 -6.59 12.11
CA LEU A 228 0.15 -5.81 11.28
C LEU A 228 -1.32 -5.97 11.69
N THR A 229 -1.76 -7.19 12.01
CA THR A 229 -3.18 -7.50 12.25
C THR A 229 -3.63 -7.40 13.69
N ARG A 230 -2.72 -7.11 14.63
CA ARG A 230 -3.07 -7.01 16.05
C ARG A 230 -3.12 -5.56 16.46
N TRP A 231 -4.33 -5.04 16.64
CA TRP A 231 -4.55 -3.64 16.94
C TRP A 231 -4.60 -3.36 18.44
N SER A 232 -3.78 -2.43 18.90
CA SER A 232 -3.75 -1.93 20.28
C SER A 232 -3.94 -0.42 20.39
N GLY A 233 -4.06 0.27 19.25
CA GLY A 233 -4.18 1.72 19.16
C GLY A 233 -2.90 2.45 19.56
N GLN A 234 -1.75 1.78 19.54
CA GLN A 234 -0.44 2.38 19.87
C GLN A 234 0.24 2.95 18.63
N SER A 235 1.24 3.80 18.81
CA SER A 235 1.99 4.44 17.71
C SER A 235 2.50 3.44 16.67
N GLY A 236 3.06 2.32 17.11
CA GLY A 236 3.57 1.25 16.25
C GLY A 236 2.52 0.69 15.28
N ASP A 237 1.24 0.62 15.69
CA ASP A 237 0.14 0.13 14.85
C ASP A 237 -0.05 1.03 13.63
N TYR A 238 -0.07 2.35 13.84
CA TYR A 238 -0.18 3.32 12.77
C TYR A 238 1.09 3.39 11.90
N GLY A 239 2.27 3.19 12.49
CA GLY A 239 3.54 3.15 11.77
C GLY A 239 3.56 2.05 10.71
N ILE A 240 3.28 0.81 11.11
CA ILE A 240 3.32 -0.33 10.19
C ILE A 240 2.25 -0.24 9.10
N VAL A 241 1.00 0.10 9.42
CA VAL A 241 -0.05 0.18 8.40
C VAL A 241 0.19 1.34 7.43
N SER A 242 0.79 2.45 7.87
CA SER A 242 1.15 3.57 6.99
C SER A 242 2.25 3.17 6.00
N VAL A 243 3.32 2.53 6.48
CA VAL A 243 4.43 2.06 5.64
C VAL A 243 3.95 0.98 4.66
N PHE A 244 3.20 -0.02 5.13
CA PHE A 244 2.63 -1.04 4.27
C PHE A 244 1.60 -0.47 3.28
N GLY A 245 0.74 0.46 3.71
CA GLY A 245 -0.24 1.11 2.85
C GLY A 245 0.40 1.89 1.69
N ASN A 246 1.52 2.57 1.92
CA ASN A 246 2.22 3.27 0.84
C ASN A 246 2.90 2.29 -0.13
N TYR A 247 3.39 1.13 0.33
CA TYR A 247 3.85 0.07 -0.56
C TYR A 247 2.70 -0.46 -1.44
N LEU A 248 1.54 -0.74 -0.84
CA LEU A 248 0.35 -1.17 -1.59
C LEU A 248 -0.07 -0.12 -2.64
N ARG A 249 -0.05 1.16 -2.27
CA ARG A 249 -0.38 2.25 -3.18
C ARG A 249 0.60 2.36 -4.35
N ASP A 250 1.89 2.26 -4.08
CA ASP A 250 2.92 2.35 -5.13
C ASP A 250 2.77 1.22 -6.16
N HIS A 251 2.42 0.01 -5.72
CA HIS A 251 2.41 -1.19 -6.57
C HIS A 251 1.05 -1.50 -7.21
N TYR A 252 -0.05 -1.11 -6.55
CA TYR A 252 -1.41 -1.43 -6.98
C TYR A 252 -2.29 -0.20 -7.23
N GLY A 253 -1.77 1.01 -6.98
CA GLY A 253 -2.46 2.27 -7.25
C GLY A 253 -3.69 2.51 -6.37
N ASP A 254 -4.36 3.63 -6.60
CA ASP A 254 -5.51 4.05 -5.79
C ASP A 254 -6.74 3.14 -6.00
N THR A 255 -6.89 2.54 -7.19
CA THR A 255 -7.98 1.58 -7.50
C THR A 255 -7.96 0.36 -6.58
N PHE A 256 -6.79 -0.02 -6.05
CA PHE A 256 -6.69 -1.08 -5.05
C PHE A 256 -7.53 -0.77 -3.81
N PHE A 257 -7.46 0.47 -3.32
CA PHE A 257 -8.23 0.94 -2.16
C PHE A 257 -9.70 1.16 -2.50
N THR A 258 -10.01 1.66 -3.70
CA THR A 258 -11.39 1.74 -4.20
C THR A 258 -12.07 0.37 -4.14
N ASN A 259 -11.41 -0.66 -4.67
CA ASN A 259 -11.93 -2.02 -4.69
C ASN A 259 -12.13 -2.59 -3.29
N ILE A 260 -11.24 -2.28 -2.34
CA ILE A 260 -11.39 -2.68 -0.92
C ILE A 260 -12.60 -2.00 -0.31
N THR A 261 -12.66 -0.67 -0.32
CA THR A 261 -13.70 0.10 0.38
C THR A 261 -15.10 -0.11 -0.23
N GLN A 262 -15.19 -0.32 -1.54
CA GLN A 262 -16.46 -0.46 -2.25
C GLN A 262 -16.93 -1.91 -2.43
N ASN A 263 -16.48 -2.83 -1.57
CA ASN A 263 -16.93 -4.22 -1.52
C ASN A 263 -17.41 -4.61 -0.10
N SER A 264 -18.08 -5.77 0.02
CA SER A 264 -18.56 -6.30 1.32
C SER A 264 -17.60 -7.33 1.95
N LEU A 265 -16.46 -7.61 1.31
CA LEU A 265 -15.41 -8.46 1.87
C LEU A 265 -14.61 -7.66 2.88
N THR A 266 -13.87 -8.34 3.77
CA THR A 266 -13.08 -7.71 4.83
C THR A 266 -11.73 -8.39 4.96
N GLY A 267 -10.79 -7.70 5.61
CA GLY A 267 -9.43 -8.19 5.89
C GLY A 267 -8.74 -8.72 4.63
N PHE A 268 -8.11 -9.89 4.76
CA PHE A 268 -7.37 -10.51 3.65
C PHE A 268 -8.24 -10.86 2.45
N ASN A 269 -9.53 -11.15 2.65
CA ASN A 269 -10.44 -11.45 1.54
C ASN A 269 -10.69 -10.20 0.68
N ALA A 270 -10.78 -9.02 1.29
CA ALA A 270 -10.91 -7.76 0.55
C ALA A 270 -9.65 -7.45 -0.28
N ILE A 271 -8.47 -7.68 0.30
CA ILE A 271 -7.19 -7.51 -0.39
C ILE A 271 -7.06 -8.46 -1.57
N ASN A 272 -7.25 -9.77 -1.34
CA ASN A 272 -7.14 -10.78 -2.39
C ASN A 272 -8.14 -10.55 -3.52
N ASN A 273 -9.36 -10.11 -3.19
CA ASN A 273 -10.35 -9.74 -4.19
C ASN A 273 -9.90 -8.52 -5.01
N SER A 274 -9.36 -7.48 -4.37
CA SER A 274 -8.84 -6.30 -5.05
C SER A 274 -7.68 -6.62 -6.00
N LEU A 275 -6.76 -7.51 -5.59
CA LEU A 275 -5.68 -8.02 -6.42
C LEU A 275 -6.23 -8.78 -7.64
N ALA A 276 -7.15 -9.72 -7.41
CA ALA A 276 -7.77 -10.51 -8.47
C ALA A 276 -8.56 -9.66 -9.48
N LEU A 277 -9.31 -8.65 -9.02
CA LEU A 277 -10.03 -7.70 -9.90
C LEU A 277 -9.09 -6.90 -10.80
N GLN A 278 -7.83 -6.73 -10.37
CA GLN A 278 -6.78 -6.05 -11.13
C GLN A 278 -5.90 -7.02 -11.94
N GLY A 279 -6.29 -8.30 -12.03
CA GLY A 279 -5.55 -9.33 -12.77
C GLY A 279 -4.20 -9.69 -12.15
N LYS A 280 -3.98 -9.38 -10.87
CA LYS A 280 -2.77 -9.79 -10.14
C LYS A 280 -2.84 -11.26 -9.77
N ILE A 281 -1.70 -11.93 -9.89
CA ILE A 281 -1.56 -13.36 -9.56
C ILE A 281 -1.15 -13.56 -8.10
N GLU A 282 -0.56 -12.54 -7.51
CA GLU A 282 -0.16 -12.52 -6.11
C GLU A 282 -1.38 -12.54 -5.19
N THR A 283 -1.27 -13.26 -4.08
CA THR A 283 -2.19 -13.16 -2.95
C THR A 283 -1.52 -12.40 -1.82
N TYR A 284 -2.29 -12.03 -0.80
CA TYR A 284 -1.81 -11.26 0.33
C TYR A 284 -0.52 -11.83 0.99
N PRO A 285 -0.38 -13.14 1.23
CA PRO A 285 0.89 -13.73 1.64
C PRO A 285 2.09 -13.35 0.76
N GLU A 286 1.98 -13.41 -0.57
CA GLU A 286 3.06 -12.98 -1.47
C GLU A 286 3.34 -11.48 -1.35
N VAL A 287 2.28 -10.66 -1.24
CA VAL A 287 2.41 -9.20 -1.12
C VAL A 287 3.14 -8.81 0.16
N PHE A 288 2.72 -9.35 1.30
CA PHE A 288 3.32 -9.06 2.60
C PHE A 288 4.79 -9.52 2.63
N ARG A 289 5.06 -10.69 2.07
CA ARG A 289 6.42 -11.24 1.94
C ARG A 289 7.31 -10.34 1.08
N ASN A 290 6.81 -9.86 -0.05
CA ASN A 290 7.56 -8.92 -0.90
C ASN A 290 7.79 -7.59 -0.19
N TRP A 291 6.80 -7.09 0.55
CA TRP A 291 6.94 -5.89 1.39
C TRP A 291 8.00 -6.06 2.49
N ALA A 292 8.04 -7.21 3.18
CA ALA A 292 9.05 -7.49 4.20
C ALA A 292 10.48 -7.46 3.64
N VAL A 293 10.66 -7.91 2.38
CA VAL A 293 11.92 -7.76 1.66
C VAL A 293 12.15 -6.32 1.19
N ALA A 294 11.09 -5.60 0.79
CA ALA A 294 11.18 -4.21 0.32
C ALA A 294 11.64 -3.25 1.44
N VAL A 295 11.16 -3.40 2.67
CA VAL A 295 11.62 -2.58 3.80
C VAL A 295 13.05 -2.93 4.24
N LEU A 296 13.56 -4.10 3.86
CA LEU A 296 14.96 -4.48 4.08
C LEU A 296 15.88 -3.90 3.00
N LEU A 297 15.52 -4.10 1.73
CA LEU A 297 16.40 -3.81 0.59
C LEU A 297 16.22 -2.41 0.02
N ASN A 298 14.97 -1.96 -0.03
CA ASN A 298 14.48 -0.76 -0.69
C ASN A 298 15.23 -0.40 -1.98
N ASN A 299 15.35 -1.37 -2.89
CA ASN A 299 16.16 -1.28 -4.10
C ASN A 299 15.41 -1.86 -5.30
N CYS A 300 14.97 -0.98 -6.20
CA CYS A 300 14.18 -1.37 -7.37
C CYS A 300 14.95 -2.16 -8.43
N ASN A 301 16.28 -2.30 -8.30
CA ASN A 301 17.10 -3.04 -9.25
C ASN A 301 17.29 -4.51 -8.85
N VAL A 302 16.92 -4.89 -7.62
CA VAL A 302 16.95 -6.30 -7.19
C VAL A 302 15.82 -7.03 -7.88
N LEU A 303 16.11 -8.22 -8.43
CA LEU A 303 15.14 -8.95 -9.23
C LEU A 303 14.08 -9.66 -8.36
N PRO A 304 12.80 -9.58 -8.74
CA PRO A 304 12.26 -8.83 -9.88
C PRO A 304 12.31 -7.32 -9.68
N ALA A 305 12.65 -6.62 -10.76
CA ALA A 305 12.75 -5.18 -10.76
C ALA A 305 11.45 -4.53 -10.27
N ASN A 306 11.59 -3.46 -9.50
CA ASN A 306 10.50 -2.72 -8.86
C ASN A 306 9.68 -3.49 -7.82
N THR A 307 10.01 -4.74 -7.45
CA THR A 307 9.25 -5.49 -6.43
C THR A 307 9.70 -5.13 -5.01
N PHE A 308 11.01 -5.06 -4.77
CA PHE A 308 11.58 -4.91 -3.43
C PHE A 308 11.97 -3.47 -3.10
N CYS A 309 11.08 -2.53 -3.44
CA CYS A 309 11.28 -1.10 -3.17
C CYS A 309 9.95 -0.33 -3.07
N TYR A 310 10.06 0.91 -2.61
CA TYR A 310 9.04 1.94 -2.77
C TYR A 310 9.29 2.71 -4.06
N LEU A 311 8.22 3.04 -4.78
CA LEU A 311 8.28 3.88 -5.98
C LEU A 311 8.15 5.37 -5.63
N ASN A 312 7.59 5.69 -4.46
CA ASN A 312 7.62 7.02 -3.89
C ASN A 312 9.07 7.38 -3.47
N PRO A 313 9.70 8.40 -4.08
CA PRO A 313 11.08 8.77 -3.79
C PRO A 313 11.29 9.25 -2.34
N ASP A 314 10.25 9.76 -1.68
CA ASP A 314 10.33 10.14 -0.26
C ASP A 314 10.46 8.93 0.67
N LEU A 315 10.09 7.74 0.20
CA LEU A 315 10.22 6.47 0.89
C LEU A 315 11.38 5.64 0.34
N GLY A 316 12.34 6.26 -0.35
CA GLY A 316 13.55 5.59 -0.82
C GLY A 316 14.48 5.14 0.31
N TYR A 317 15.53 4.40 -0.06
CA TYR A 317 16.44 3.73 0.89
C TYR A 317 16.90 4.64 2.03
N ASP A 318 17.34 5.86 1.74
CA ASP A 318 17.86 6.80 2.76
C ASP A 318 16.86 7.13 3.88
N ASN A 319 15.56 7.07 3.59
CA ASN A 319 14.50 7.39 4.56
C ASN A 319 13.86 6.14 5.18
N LEU A 320 13.84 5.01 4.46
CA LEU A 320 13.13 3.80 4.88
C LEU A 320 13.94 2.55 4.51
N HIS A 321 14.68 2.03 5.48
CA HIS A 321 15.25 0.68 5.45
C HIS A 321 15.44 0.15 6.86
N ILE A 322 15.25 -1.15 7.06
CA ILE A 322 15.56 -1.82 8.32
C ILE A 322 17.08 -1.77 8.55
N GLN A 323 17.47 -1.27 9.72
CA GLN A 323 18.84 -1.30 10.20
C GLN A 323 18.99 -2.42 11.24
N PHE A 324 20.16 -3.06 11.24
CA PHE A 324 20.51 -4.08 12.23
C PHE A 324 21.56 -3.51 13.16
N ASP A 325 21.33 -3.57 14.48
CA ASP A 325 22.32 -3.21 15.51
C ASP A 325 23.39 -4.32 15.71
N GLY A 326 23.89 -4.87 14.59
CA GLY A 326 24.85 -5.98 14.55
C GLY A 326 24.19 -7.32 14.20
N GLY A 327 24.76 -8.03 13.22
CA GLY A 327 24.36 -9.39 12.88
C GLY A 327 24.88 -10.42 13.90
N VAL A 328 24.32 -11.64 13.86
CA VAL A 328 24.92 -12.76 14.59
C VAL A 328 26.23 -13.11 13.88
N GLU A 329 27.37 -12.86 14.52
CA GLU A 329 28.68 -13.34 14.03
C GLU A 329 28.63 -14.87 13.90
N SER A 330 28.63 -15.33 12.66
CA SER A 330 28.52 -16.75 12.35
C SER A 330 29.90 -17.37 12.20
N GLY A 331 30.28 -18.22 13.17
CA GLY A 331 31.46 -19.09 13.10
C GLY A 331 31.30 -20.39 13.90
N SER A 332 30.10 -20.67 14.40
CA SER A 332 29.70 -21.86 15.16
C SER A 332 28.19 -22.07 15.04
N SER A 333 27.70 -23.26 15.37
CA SER A 333 26.26 -23.57 15.33
C SER A 333 25.47 -22.69 16.31
N PHE A 334 24.48 -21.99 15.78
CA PHE A 334 23.54 -21.16 16.52
C PHE A 334 22.14 -21.76 16.40
N THR A 335 21.46 -21.99 17.52
CA THR A 335 20.09 -22.50 17.52
C THR A 335 19.27 -21.71 18.52
N ASN A 336 18.16 -21.15 18.06
CA ASN A 336 17.22 -20.41 18.89
C ASN A 336 15.78 -20.80 18.58
N THR A 337 14.95 -20.73 19.62
CA THR A 337 13.50 -20.83 19.49
C THR A 337 12.90 -19.45 19.69
N TYR A 338 12.09 -19.04 18.73
CA TYR A 338 11.39 -17.77 18.72
C TYR A 338 9.87 -17.99 18.74
N SER A 339 9.15 -16.91 19.03
CA SER A 339 7.69 -16.83 18.89
C SER A 339 7.36 -15.56 18.11
N SER A 340 6.37 -15.64 17.23
CA SER A 340 5.90 -14.49 16.43
C SER A 340 4.38 -14.51 16.31
N TYR A 341 3.76 -13.33 16.37
CA TYR A 341 2.38 -13.16 15.95
C TYR A 341 2.28 -13.28 14.42
N PRO A 342 1.08 -13.57 13.87
CA PRO A 342 0.91 -13.50 12.44
C PRO A 342 1.20 -12.11 11.88
N TRP A 343 1.79 -12.07 10.68
CA TRP A 343 2.06 -10.82 9.94
C TRP A 343 2.94 -9.84 10.73
N GLU A 344 3.88 -10.38 11.49
CA GLU A 344 4.92 -9.67 12.22
C GLU A 344 6.22 -9.64 11.40
N GLY A 345 6.82 -8.46 11.23
CA GLY A 345 8.10 -8.29 10.54
C GLY A 345 9.29 -8.65 11.43
N ARG A 346 10.01 -9.73 11.12
CA ARG A 346 11.27 -10.08 11.79
C ARG A 346 12.35 -10.44 10.79
N TRP A 347 13.54 -9.90 11.00
CA TRP A 347 14.71 -10.07 10.13
C TRP A 347 15.88 -10.60 10.97
N TYR A 348 16.39 -11.78 10.60
CA TYR A 348 17.51 -12.42 11.28
C TYR A 348 18.76 -12.32 10.41
N SER A 349 19.67 -11.40 10.76
CA SER A 349 20.92 -11.18 10.03
C SER A 349 22.06 -12.08 10.55
N TYR A 350 22.75 -12.71 9.61
CA TYR A 350 23.96 -13.51 9.83
C TYR A 350 25.08 -12.93 8.98
N GLU A 351 26.17 -12.53 9.62
CA GLU A 351 27.25 -11.80 8.98
C GLU A 351 28.60 -12.43 9.30
N ARG A 352 29.47 -12.48 8.28
CA ARG A 352 30.84 -12.97 8.40
C ARG A 352 31.68 -12.30 7.32
N ASP A 353 32.87 -11.86 7.68
CA ASP A 353 33.87 -11.38 6.72
C ASP A 353 35.27 -11.84 7.17
N ILE A 354 35.81 -12.84 6.48
CA ILE A 354 37.08 -13.47 6.80
C ILE A 354 37.92 -13.59 5.53
N GLN A 355 39.14 -13.07 5.61
CA GLN A 355 40.16 -13.15 4.57
C GLN A 355 41.43 -13.80 5.14
N PRO A 356 41.95 -14.89 4.56
CA PRO A 356 41.50 -15.59 3.34
C PRO A 356 40.22 -16.44 3.55
N LYS A 357 39.65 -16.97 2.45
CA LYS A 357 38.45 -17.84 2.46
C LYS A 357 38.54 -18.90 3.58
N PRO A 358 37.57 -18.95 4.53
CA PRO A 358 37.59 -19.94 5.60
C PRO A 358 37.25 -21.36 5.09
N ASP A 359 37.74 -22.39 5.77
CA ASP A 359 37.42 -23.78 5.40
C ASP A 359 35.92 -24.06 5.56
N ASP A 360 35.28 -23.54 6.60
CA ASP A 360 33.85 -23.66 6.89
C ASP A 360 32.99 -22.58 6.21
N HIS A 361 33.13 -22.46 4.90
CA HIS A 361 32.50 -21.41 4.08
C HIS A 361 31.08 -21.75 3.57
N ILE A 362 30.46 -22.81 4.08
CA ILE A 362 29.09 -23.18 3.72
C ILE A 362 28.17 -22.78 4.88
N PHE A 363 27.35 -21.74 4.67
CA PHE A 363 26.27 -21.40 5.60
C PHE A 363 25.10 -22.36 5.41
N THR A 364 24.55 -22.89 6.48
CA THR A 364 23.33 -23.72 6.46
C THR A 364 22.31 -23.12 7.41
N PHE A 365 21.06 -23.02 6.96
CA PHE A 365 19.94 -22.57 7.76
C PHE A 365 18.87 -23.65 7.78
N THR A 366 18.41 -24.02 8.98
CA THR A 366 17.32 -24.98 9.19
C THR A 366 16.19 -24.29 9.95
N PHE A 367 14.98 -24.41 9.42
CA PHE A 367 13.74 -23.96 10.03
C PHE A 367 12.93 -25.16 10.48
N ASN A 368 12.40 -25.10 11.71
CA ASN A 368 11.46 -26.07 12.23
C ASN A 368 10.29 -25.36 12.91
N ASN A 369 9.11 -25.51 12.34
CA ASN A 369 7.87 -25.05 12.93
C ASN A 369 7.47 -25.96 14.09
N ASN A 370 7.34 -25.39 15.28
CA ASN A 370 6.93 -26.12 16.48
C ASN A 370 5.43 -25.94 16.77
N SER A 371 4.69 -25.44 15.79
CA SER A 371 3.27 -25.09 15.88
C SER A 371 2.49 -25.62 14.68
N ASN A 372 1.17 -25.39 14.67
CA ASN A 372 0.28 -25.74 13.56
C ASN A 372 0.04 -24.57 12.59
N SER A 373 0.74 -23.44 12.75
CA SER A 373 0.55 -22.26 11.91
C SER A 373 1.33 -22.39 10.60
N GLU A 374 0.84 -21.72 9.56
CA GLU A 374 1.54 -21.63 8.28
C GLU A 374 2.68 -20.61 8.37
N PHE A 375 3.80 -20.91 7.70
CA PHE A 375 4.94 -20.00 7.60
C PHE A 375 5.38 -19.89 6.15
N THR A 376 5.86 -18.71 5.78
CA THR A 376 6.65 -18.48 4.57
C THR A 376 8.00 -17.90 4.97
N LEU A 377 9.06 -18.20 4.21
CA LEU A 377 10.42 -17.81 4.59
C LEU A 377 11.20 -17.28 3.38
N PRO A 378 11.07 -15.98 3.06
CA PRO A 378 12.04 -15.29 2.24
C PRO A 378 13.37 -15.15 2.94
N TYR A 379 14.44 -15.11 2.16
CA TYR A 379 15.75 -14.71 2.64
C TYR A 379 16.54 -13.99 1.56
N VAL A 380 17.51 -13.17 2.00
CA VAL A 380 18.35 -12.35 1.13
C VAL A 380 19.80 -12.72 1.33
N VAL A 381 20.52 -12.91 0.22
CA VAL A 381 21.97 -13.17 0.19
C VAL A 381 22.69 -11.95 -0.36
N TYR A 382 23.67 -11.44 0.38
CA TYR A 382 24.50 -10.30 0.00
C TYR A 382 25.89 -10.80 -0.40
N SER A 383 26.21 -10.66 -1.68
CA SER A 383 27.56 -10.91 -2.19
C SER A 383 28.46 -9.69 -1.97
N THR A 384 29.77 -9.92 -1.88
CA THR A 384 30.76 -8.83 -1.78
C THR A 384 30.85 -7.98 -3.05
N ASP A 385 30.48 -8.56 -4.19
CA ASP A 385 30.60 -8.02 -5.53
C ASP A 385 29.31 -8.24 -6.33
N GLY A 386 28.18 -7.73 -5.84
CA GLY A 386 26.92 -7.84 -6.57
C GLY A 386 25.73 -7.18 -5.89
N ALA A 387 24.63 -7.09 -6.63
CA ALA A 387 23.34 -6.78 -6.02
C ALA A 387 22.90 -7.94 -5.12
N PRO A 388 22.22 -7.66 -4.00
CA PRO A 388 21.66 -8.71 -3.16
C PRO A 388 20.64 -9.53 -3.97
N LYS A 389 20.56 -10.83 -3.67
CA LYS A 389 19.62 -11.77 -4.30
C LYS A 389 18.58 -12.23 -3.29
N VAL A 390 17.34 -12.39 -3.76
CA VAL A 390 16.20 -12.81 -2.94
C VAL A 390 15.81 -14.23 -3.30
N TYR A 391 15.57 -15.03 -2.27
CA TYR A 391 15.24 -16.44 -2.38
C TYR A 391 14.07 -16.78 -1.46
N TYR A 392 13.45 -17.92 -1.71
CA TYR A 392 12.39 -18.47 -0.89
C TYR A 392 12.73 -19.90 -0.48
N LEU A 393 12.52 -20.19 0.80
CA LEU A 393 12.64 -21.53 1.32
C LEU A 393 11.27 -22.22 1.26
N GLU A 394 11.21 -23.34 0.57
CA GLU A 394 10.06 -24.26 0.65
C GLU A 394 10.03 -24.93 2.02
N ILE A 395 8.83 -24.96 2.62
CA ILE A 395 8.60 -25.55 3.94
C ILE A 395 7.67 -26.76 3.77
N GLU A 396 8.24 -27.94 3.91
CA GLU A 396 7.51 -29.21 3.81
C GLU A 396 7.23 -29.76 5.21
N SER A 397 5.96 -30.00 5.52
CA SER A 397 5.54 -30.54 6.83
C SER A 397 6.11 -29.75 8.02
N GLY A 398 6.19 -28.43 7.88
CA GLY A 398 6.71 -27.52 8.91
C GLY A 398 8.23 -27.46 9.00
N ARG A 399 9.00 -28.05 8.08
CA ARG A 399 10.46 -28.02 8.08
C ARG A 399 11.00 -27.49 6.77
N GLY A 400 12.09 -26.75 6.84
CA GLY A 400 12.81 -26.26 5.67
C GLY A 400 14.30 -26.15 5.95
N LYS A 401 15.14 -26.30 4.93
CA LYS A 401 16.59 -26.17 5.04
C LYS A 401 17.17 -25.61 3.75
N PHE A 402 18.08 -24.63 3.85
CA PHE A 402 18.88 -24.14 2.71
C PHE A 402 20.36 -24.00 3.08
N TYR A 403 21.20 -23.82 2.06
CA TYR A 403 22.61 -23.47 2.25
C TYR A 403 23.05 -22.35 1.31
N VAL A 404 24.13 -21.67 1.67
CA VAL A 404 24.79 -20.64 0.87
C VAL A 404 26.30 -20.88 0.89
N GLU A 405 26.90 -21.03 -0.28
CA GLU A 405 28.34 -21.23 -0.41
C GLU A 405 29.13 -19.92 -0.31
N ASN A 406 30.42 -20.04 -0.01
CA ASN A 406 31.38 -18.92 0.08
C ASN A 406 31.02 -17.85 1.11
N PHE A 407 30.25 -18.23 2.12
CA PHE A 407 29.86 -17.36 3.22
C PHE A 407 31.05 -17.04 4.12
N GLY A 408 31.21 -15.75 4.42
CA GLY A 408 32.42 -15.21 5.03
C GLY A 408 33.52 -14.85 4.04
N TYR A 409 33.33 -15.06 2.73
CA TYR A 409 34.33 -14.75 1.71
C TYR A 409 33.77 -13.91 0.56
N THR A 410 33.00 -14.51 -0.36
CA THR A 410 32.30 -13.75 -1.44
C THR A 410 30.83 -13.51 -1.12
N VAL A 411 30.30 -14.11 -0.06
CA VAL A 411 29.01 -13.76 0.55
C VAL A 411 29.28 -13.23 1.95
N SER A 412 28.91 -11.98 2.20
CA SER A 412 29.19 -11.30 3.48
C SER A 412 28.02 -11.40 4.47
N LYS A 413 26.79 -11.54 3.97
CA LYS A 413 25.59 -11.50 4.80
C LYS A 413 24.45 -12.35 4.23
N VAL A 414 23.71 -12.99 5.13
CA VAL A 414 22.42 -13.64 4.84
C VAL A 414 21.39 -13.11 5.83
N VAL A 415 20.22 -12.69 5.34
CA VAL A 415 19.09 -12.25 6.18
C VAL A 415 17.90 -13.16 5.93
N ALA A 416 17.48 -13.92 6.95
CA ALA A 416 16.30 -14.78 6.88
C ALA A 416 15.09 -14.11 7.54
N MET A 417 13.91 -14.27 6.97
CA MET A 417 12.67 -13.64 7.43
C MET A 417 11.54 -14.67 7.53
N PRO A 418 11.49 -15.52 8.57
CA PRO A 418 10.35 -16.37 8.83
C PRO A 418 9.11 -15.53 9.13
N ILE A 419 8.10 -15.60 8.28
CA ILE A 419 6.84 -14.87 8.40
C ILE A 419 5.76 -15.88 8.80
N ASN A 420 5.14 -15.64 9.95
CA ASN A 420 3.96 -16.37 10.38
C ASN A 420 2.74 -15.90 9.55
N ALA A 421 2.24 -16.78 8.68
CA ALA A 421 1.10 -16.54 7.80
C ALA A 421 -0.23 -17.06 8.41
N GLY A 422 -0.26 -17.26 9.73
CA GLY A 422 -1.46 -17.67 10.45
C GLY A 422 -2.61 -16.67 10.34
N LEU A 423 -3.83 -17.16 10.54
CA LEU A 423 -5.04 -16.31 10.47
C LEU A 423 -5.49 -15.76 11.83
N ASN A 424 -4.97 -16.29 12.94
CA ASN A 424 -5.39 -15.90 14.28
C ASN A 424 -4.40 -14.92 14.92
N SER A 425 -4.73 -13.63 14.89
CA SER A 425 -3.92 -12.51 15.39
C SER A 425 -3.62 -12.55 16.89
N ASP A 426 -4.36 -13.34 17.67
CA ASP A 426 -4.26 -13.31 19.13
C ASP A 426 -3.17 -14.22 19.69
N PHE A 427 -2.66 -15.17 18.91
CA PHE A 427 -1.71 -16.17 19.36
C PHE A 427 -0.40 -16.12 18.61
N GLN A 428 0.69 -16.16 19.39
CA GLN A 428 2.01 -16.37 18.82
C GLN A 428 2.21 -17.84 18.44
N SER A 429 2.99 -18.04 17.39
CA SER A 429 3.42 -19.37 16.94
C SER A 429 4.92 -19.50 17.12
N SER A 430 5.34 -20.63 17.69
CA SER A 430 6.76 -20.88 17.99
C SER A 430 7.44 -21.63 16.84
N PHE A 431 8.69 -21.27 16.60
CA PHE A 431 9.54 -21.90 15.60
C PHE A 431 10.99 -21.91 16.08
N THR A 432 11.77 -22.89 15.60
CA THR A 432 13.19 -23.00 15.88
C THR A 432 13.98 -22.74 14.60
N VAL A 433 15.01 -21.92 14.72
CA VAL A 433 15.99 -21.68 13.66
C VAL A 433 17.34 -22.18 14.12
N THR A 434 18.01 -22.93 13.25
CA THR A 434 19.40 -23.34 13.41
C THR A 434 20.22 -22.83 12.24
N ALA A 435 21.22 -22.01 12.52
CA ALA A 435 22.18 -21.49 11.53
C ALA A 435 23.58 -22.01 11.86
N THR A 436 24.26 -22.63 10.89
CA THR A 436 25.58 -23.24 11.10
C THR A 436 26.52 -22.94 9.93
N THR A 437 27.82 -23.01 10.17
CA THR A 437 28.84 -23.05 9.11
C THR A 437 29.46 -24.44 9.03
N THR A 438 29.67 -24.96 7.82
CA THR A 438 30.26 -26.28 7.57
C THR A 438 31.31 -26.21 6.46
N THR A 439 32.21 -27.21 6.43
CA THR A 439 33.25 -27.32 5.39
C THR A 439 32.76 -27.98 4.10
N THR A 440 31.62 -28.66 4.17
CA THR A 440 31.00 -29.37 3.05
C THR A 440 29.49 -29.15 3.08
N VAL A 441 28.86 -29.23 1.92
CA VAL A 441 27.40 -29.16 1.79
C VAL A 441 26.78 -30.36 2.53
N PRO A 442 25.79 -30.14 3.42
CA PRO A 442 25.12 -31.22 4.13
C PRO A 442 24.49 -32.25 3.17
N ALA A 443 24.77 -33.54 3.37
CA ALA A 443 24.30 -34.61 2.48
C ALA A 443 22.78 -34.86 2.49
N ASP A 444 22.08 -34.31 3.48
CA ASP A 444 20.61 -34.37 3.61
C ASP A 444 19.90 -33.25 2.82
N ILE A 445 20.64 -32.32 2.21
CA ILE A 445 20.16 -31.30 1.28
C ILE A 445 20.31 -31.89 -0.14
N THR A 446 19.21 -32.34 -0.74
CA THR A 446 19.18 -32.76 -2.16
C THR A 446 19.14 -31.54 -3.08
N GLU A 447 19.61 -31.62 -4.34
CA GLU A 447 19.50 -30.52 -5.33
C GLU A 447 18.06 -29.97 -5.49
N SER A 448 17.04 -30.71 -5.07
CA SER A 448 15.64 -30.25 -4.99
C SER A 448 15.32 -29.30 -3.82
N THR A 449 16.29 -29.00 -2.95
CA THR A 449 16.19 -27.99 -1.87
C THR A 449 16.95 -26.72 -2.22
N HIS A 450 17.26 -26.53 -3.51
CA HIS A 450 17.75 -25.27 -4.01
C HIS A 450 16.75 -24.16 -3.70
N ALA A 451 17.30 -23.08 -3.15
CA ALA A 451 16.75 -21.75 -3.24
C ALA A 451 16.28 -21.50 -4.68
N THR A 452 14.98 -21.54 -4.94
CA THR A 452 14.47 -21.08 -6.23
C THR A 452 14.77 -19.58 -6.24
N GLU A 453 15.77 -19.15 -7.02
CA GLU A 453 15.90 -17.72 -7.38
C GLU A 453 14.54 -17.32 -7.92
N PHE A 454 14.02 -16.18 -7.48
CA PHE A 454 12.66 -15.78 -7.85
C PHE A 454 12.62 -15.53 -9.35
N GLU A 455 12.23 -16.56 -10.08
CA GLU A 455 11.90 -16.50 -11.49
C GLU A 455 10.37 -16.52 -11.56
N PRO A 456 9.73 -15.44 -12.03
CA PRO A 456 8.29 -15.45 -12.18
C PRO A 456 7.93 -16.56 -13.17
N ALA A 457 7.24 -17.60 -12.72
CA ALA A 457 6.56 -18.52 -13.63
C ALA A 457 5.54 -17.69 -14.41
N LEU A 458 5.87 -17.34 -15.66
CA LEU A 458 5.03 -16.44 -16.44
C LEU A 458 3.68 -17.14 -16.71
N PRO A 459 2.55 -16.47 -16.44
CA PRO A 459 1.23 -17.07 -16.65
C PRO A 459 1.00 -17.50 -18.10
N GLU A 460 0.17 -18.52 -18.30
CA GLU A 460 -0.18 -18.92 -19.66
C GLU A 460 -0.97 -17.84 -20.40
N GLY A 461 -0.57 -17.59 -21.65
CA GLY A 461 -1.09 -16.51 -22.46
C GLY A 461 -0.52 -15.13 -22.11
N ALA A 462 0.41 -15.02 -21.16
CA ALA A 462 1.02 -13.73 -20.81
C ALA A 462 1.77 -13.13 -22.00
N LEU A 463 1.60 -11.82 -22.20
CA LEU A 463 2.45 -11.02 -23.07
C LEU A 463 3.66 -10.54 -22.28
N VAL A 464 4.86 -10.77 -22.80
CA VAL A 464 6.09 -10.59 -22.04
C VAL A 464 7.17 -9.96 -22.91
N ARG A 465 7.92 -9.01 -22.37
CA ARG A 465 9.13 -8.47 -23.01
C ARG A 465 10.29 -8.42 -22.03
N GLU A 466 11.51 -8.61 -22.51
CA GLU A 466 12.69 -8.41 -21.69
C GLU A 466 13.03 -6.92 -21.54
N TYR A 467 13.56 -6.53 -20.39
CA TYR A 467 13.99 -5.16 -20.13
C TYR A 467 15.07 -4.72 -21.14
N GLY A 468 14.90 -3.54 -21.74
CA GLY A 468 15.80 -3.01 -22.76
C GLY A 468 15.68 -3.66 -24.15
N ARG A 469 14.72 -4.57 -24.34
CA ARG A 469 14.40 -5.23 -25.61
C ARG A 469 13.05 -4.73 -26.14
N ALA A 470 12.93 -4.68 -27.47
CA ALA A 470 11.69 -4.25 -28.14
C ALA A 470 10.76 -5.43 -28.44
N GLU A 471 11.31 -6.65 -28.39
CA GLU A 471 10.65 -7.89 -28.74
C GLU A 471 9.63 -8.29 -27.66
N VAL A 472 8.38 -8.47 -28.09
CA VAL A 472 7.28 -8.97 -27.25
C VAL A 472 7.00 -10.43 -27.60
N TYR A 473 6.77 -11.25 -26.59
CA TYR A 473 6.49 -12.68 -26.70
C TYR A 473 5.15 -13.00 -26.05
N ILE A 474 4.50 -14.09 -26.48
CA ILE A 474 3.36 -14.69 -25.79
C ILE A 474 3.73 -16.08 -25.26
N ILE A 475 3.40 -16.36 -24.00
CA ILE A 475 3.78 -17.60 -23.31
C ILE A 475 2.69 -18.69 -23.49
N LYS A 476 3.12 -19.92 -23.77
CA LYS A 476 2.27 -21.12 -23.85
C LYS A 476 3.07 -22.39 -23.54
N ASN A 477 2.71 -23.17 -22.55
CA ASN A 477 3.20 -24.53 -22.24
C ASN A 477 4.74 -24.63 -22.21
N GLY A 478 5.43 -23.67 -21.58
CA GLY A 478 6.91 -23.61 -21.56
C GLY A 478 7.55 -23.15 -22.87
N TYR A 479 6.74 -22.71 -23.84
CA TYR A 479 7.18 -22.08 -25.08
C TYR A 479 6.92 -20.58 -25.05
N LYS A 480 7.73 -19.84 -25.82
CA LYS A 480 7.50 -18.43 -26.14
C LYS A 480 7.35 -18.26 -27.65
N ARG A 481 6.36 -17.49 -28.08
CA ARG A 481 6.20 -17.08 -29.48
C ARG A 481 6.42 -15.59 -29.61
N TRP A 482 7.34 -15.20 -30.48
CA TRP A 482 7.59 -13.78 -30.78
C TRP A 482 6.41 -13.16 -31.54
N ILE A 483 6.05 -11.94 -31.18
CA ILE A 483 5.08 -11.10 -31.89
C ILE A 483 5.87 -10.07 -32.72
N PRO A 484 6.01 -10.29 -34.04
CA PRO A 484 6.95 -9.53 -34.87
C PRO A 484 6.50 -8.12 -35.23
N ALA A 485 5.23 -7.79 -35.04
CA ALA A 485 4.68 -6.48 -35.36
C ALA A 485 3.69 -6.02 -34.28
N PRO A 486 3.79 -4.77 -33.80
CA PRO A 486 2.87 -4.20 -32.82
C PRO A 486 1.38 -4.40 -33.13
N GLN A 487 1.02 -4.12 -34.38
CA GLN A 487 -0.35 -4.24 -34.91
C GLN A 487 -0.96 -5.65 -34.78
N ILE A 488 -0.16 -6.70 -34.54
CA ILE A 488 -0.69 -8.05 -34.25
C ILE A 488 -1.41 -8.08 -32.90
N ILE A 489 -0.92 -7.35 -31.88
CA ILE A 489 -1.58 -7.28 -30.57
C ILE A 489 -3.00 -6.72 -30.74
N ASP A 490 -3.14 -5.65 -31.54
CA ASP A 490 -4.42 -4.98 -31.82
C ASP A 490 -5.40 -5.86 -32.63
N MET A 491 -4.95 -6.98 -33.21
CA MET A 491 -5.83 -7.92 -33.90
C MET A 491 -6.65 -8.79 -32.93
N TYR A 492 -6.29 -8.81 -31.66
CA TYR A 492 -6.94 -9.61 -30.61
C TYR A 492 -7.70 -8.69 -29.63
N GLY A 493 -9.00 -8.94 -29.46
CA GLY A 493 -9.83 -8.13 -28.54
C GLY A 493 -9.52 -8.32 -27.05
N HIS A 494 -8.70 -9.32 -26.70
CA HIS A 494 -8.34 -9.64 -25.31
C HIS A 494 -6.87 -9.35 -24.98
N LEU A 495 -6.05 -8.96 -25.98
CA LEU A 495 -4.65 -8.62 -25.76
C LEU A 495 -4.53 -7.10 -25.70
N ARG A 496 -3.79 -6.58 -24.71
CA ARG A 496 -3.60 -5.15 -24.53
C ARG A 496 -2.12 -4.83 -24.28
N TRP A 497 -1.68 -3.67 -24.73
CA TRP A 497 -0.30 -3.23 -24.54
C TRP A 497 0.04 -3.01 -23.07
N GLU A 498 -0.93 -2.56 -22.28
CA GLU A 498 -0.81 -2.44 -20.82
C GLU A 498 -0.64 -3.78 -20.10
N ASP A 499 -1.01 -4.90 -20.71
CA ASP A 499 -0.86 -6.24 -20.12
C ASP A 499 0.54 -6.84 -20.36
N ILE A 500 1.44 -6.13 -21.04
CA ILE A 500 2.81 -6.61 -21.29
C ILE A 500 3.62 -6.60 -19.99
N ILE A 501 3.93 -7.79 -19.50
CA ILE A 501 4.83 -8.01 -18.38
C ILE A 501 6.27 -7.74 -18.84
N THR A 502 6.95 -6.80 -18.19
CA THR A 502 8.38 -6.57 -18.45
C THR A 502 9.20 -7.44 -17.50
N VAL A 503 9.97 -8.37 -18.04
CA VAL A 503 10.83 -9.30 -17.28
C VAL A 503 12.31 -8.95 -17.45
N PRO A 504 13.21 -9.44 -16.58
CA PRO A 504 14.65 -9.24 -16.73
C PRO A 504 15.21 -9.78 -18.06
N ALA A 505 16.35 -9.24 -18.51
CA ALA A 505 17.04 -9.76 -19.68
C ALA A 505 17.61 -11.16 -19.38
N GLY A 506 17.29 -12.15 -20.23
CA GLY A 506 17.66 -13.55 -20.02
C GLY A 506 16.55 -14.42 -19.43
N THR A 507 15.51 -13.84 -18.80
CA THR A 507 14.38 -14.59 -18.21
C THR A 507 13.63 -15.42 -19.25
N LEU A 508 13.56 -14.94 -20.50
CA LEU A 508 12.92 -15.74 -21.55
C LEU A 508 13.81 -16.89 -22.05
N GLY A 509 15.05 -17.03 -21.56
CA GLY A 509 15.99 -18.08 -21.95
C GLY A 509 15.51 -19.49 -21.65
N ASP A 510 14.71 -19.65 -20.59
CA ASP A 510 14.17 -20.94 -20.16
C ASP A 510 12.96 -21.41 -21.00
N TYR A 511 12.40 -20.51 -21.80
CA TYR A 511 11.28 -20.82 -22.71
C TYR A 511 11.79 -21.18 -24.09
N GLN A 512 11.42 -22.36 -24.58
CA GLN A 512 11.76 -22.76 -25.94
C GLN A 512 10.99 -21.90 -26.95
N ILE A 513 11.69 -21.37 -27.95
CA ILE A 513 11.04 -20.58 -29.02
C ILE A 513 10.11 -21.48 -29.83
N SER A 514 8.88 -21.02 -30.05
CA SER A 514 7.98 -21.56 -31.05
C SER A 514 7.77 -20.57 -32.19
N ASP A 515 8.05 -21.03 -33.41
CA ASP A 515 7.78 -20.34 -34.66
C ASP A 515 6.67 -21.04 -35.46
N VAL A 516 5.87 -21.92 -34.84
CA VAL A 516 4.80 -22.68 -35.50
C VAL A 516 3.40 -22.25 -35.05
N ILE A 517 2.53 -22.05 -36.03
CA ILE A 517 1.16 -21.56 -35.85
C ILE A 517 0.15 -22.43 -36.60
N ARG A 518 -1.12 -22.35 -36.21
CA ARG A 518 -2.25 -22.82 -37.00
C ARG A 518 -3.38 -21.80 -36.95
N TYR A 519 -4.17 -21.76 -38.01
CA TYR A 519 -5.44 -21.03 -37.97
C TYR A 519 -6.47 -21.82 -37.17
N ALA A 520 -7.26 -21.13 -36.34
CA ALA A 520 -8.34 -21.76 -35.57
C ALA A 520 -9.26 -22.59 -36.49
N ASN A 521 -9.55 -23.83 -36.09
CA ASN A 521 -10.33 -24.82 -36.86
C ASN A 521 -9.71 -25.27 -38.20
N ASP A 522 -8.44 -24.94 -38.47
CA ASP A 522 -7.67 -25.48 -39.60
C ASP A 522 -6.66 -26.52 -39.05
N PRO A 523 -6.62 -27.74 -39.61
CA PRO A 523 -5.63 -28.74 -39.22
C PRO A 523 -4.21 -28.44 -39.75
N ARG A 524 -4.06 -27.51 -40.70
CA ARG A 524 -2.76 -27.20 -41.31
C ARG A 524 -1.90 -26.36 -40.35
N VAL A 525 -0.65 -26.81 -40.16
CA VAL A 525 0.36 -26.10 -39.36
C VAL A 525 1.32 -25.38 -40.30
N TYR A 526 1.63 -24.14 -39.97
CA TYR A 526 2.54 -23.30 -40.73
C TYR A 526 3.70 -22.87 -39.83
N ARG A 527 4.89 -22.78 -40.43
CA ARG A 527 6.06 -22.18 -39.80
C ARG A 527 6.16 -20.72 -40.19
N ILE A 528 6.39 -19.86 -39.22
CA ILE A 528 6.75 -18.45 -39.43
C ILE A 528 8.25 -18.36 -39.68
N THR A 529 8.63 -17.79 -40.82
CA THR A 529 10.03 -17.65 -41.22
C THR A 529 10.35 -16.21 -41.64
N ASN A 530 11.59 -15.97 -42.07
CA ASN A 530 12.08 -14.66 -42.52
C ASN A 530 11.82 -13.54 -41.49
N ASN A 531 12.27 -13.75 -40.25
CA ASN A 531 12.09 -12.83 -39.13
C ASN A 531 10.62 -12.39 -38.95
N GLY A 532 9.69 -13.35 -38.93
CA GLY A 532 8.31 -13.05 -38.58
C GLY A 532 7.48 -12.47 -39.72
N THR A 533 7.91 -12.61 -40.97
CA THR A 533 7.23 -11.93 -42.10
C THR A 533 6.44 -12.85 -42.99
N VAL A 534 6.72 -14.15 -43.04
CA VAL A 534 6.05 -15.08 -43.97
C VAL A 534 5.69 -16.38 -43.28
N LYS A 535 4.62 -17.03 -43.74
CA LYS A 535 4.21 -18.35 -43.28
C LYS A 535 4.45 -19.40 -44.38
N THR A 536 5.04 -20.53 -44.02
CA THR A 536 5.30 -21.67 -44.91
C THR A 536 4.54 -22.88 -44.39
N TRP A 537 3.79 -23.55 -45.26
CA TRP A 537 3.01 -24.71 -44.86
C TRP A 537 3.92 -25.92 -44.60
N ILE A 538 3.77 -26.56 -43.44
CA ILE A 538 4.38 -27.86 -43.14
C ILE A 538 3.44 -28.94 -43.68
N THR A 539 3.87 -29.64 -44.71
CA THR A 539 2.98 -30.44 -45.58
C THR A 539 2.70 -31.85 -45.06
N SER A 540 3.46 -32.32 -44.08
CA SER A 540 3.28 -33.66 -43.49
C SER A 540 3.71 -33.72 -42.03
N GLU A 541 3.15 -34.69 -41.28
CA GLU A 541 3.54 -34.98 -39.90
C GLU A 541 4.99 -35.49 -39.80
N ALA A 542 5.47 -36.20 -40.83
CA ALA A 542 6.87 -36.63 -40.92
C ALA A 542 7.82 -35.43 -41.02
N GLU A 543 7.47 -34.43 -41.84
CA GLU A 543 8.20 -33.17 -41.94
C GLU A 543 8.17 -32.42 -40.59
N PHE A 544 6.99 -32.26 -39.98
CA PHE A 544 6.82 -31.62 -38.67
C PHE A 544 7.72 -32.24 -37.58
N THR A 545 7.72 -33.57 -37.49
CA THR A 545 8.55 -34.30 -36.52
C THR A 545 10.03 -34.23 -36.86
N SER A 546 10.40 -34.30 -38.15
CA SER A 546 11.80 -34.19 -38.59
C SER A 546 12.42 -32.83 -38.29
N LEU A 547 11.59 -31.78 -38.24
CA LEU A 547 11.98 -30.42 -37.85
C LEU A 547 12.07 -30.24 -36.31
N GLY A 548 11.77 -31.29 -35.53
CA GLY A 548 11.87 -31.29 -34.07
C GLY A 548 10.65 -30.67 -33.36
N TYR A 549 9.55 -30.41 -34.07
CA TYR A 549 8.37 -29.81 -33.47
C TYR A 549 7.53 -30.82 -32.69
N LYS A 550 6.88 -30.32 -31.64
CA LYS A 550 5.84 -31.01 -30.87
C LYS A 550 4.53 -30.24 -31.02
N PHE A 551 3.39 -30.93 -30.96
CA PHE A 551 2.07 -30.27 -31.10
C PHE A 551 1.83 -29.18 -30.04
N ASP A 552 2.41 -29.32 -28.85
CA ASP A 552 2.32 -28.29 -27.79
C ASP A 552 2.96 -26.95 -28.20
N MET A 553 3.91 -26.98 -29.14
CA MET A 553 4.55 -25.77 -29.69
C MET A 553 3.57 -24.96 -30.55
N VAL A 554 2.52 -25.58 -31.11
CA VAL A 554 1.68 -24.92 -32.11
C VAL A 554 0.77 -23.88 -31.45
N TYR A 555 0.93 -22.62 -31.84
CA TYR A 555 0.04 -21.54 -31.40
C TYR A 555 -1.18 -21.45 -32.32
N GLU A 556 -2.36 -21.42 -31.72
CA GLU A 556 -3.58 -21.12 -32.46
C GLU A 556 -3.73 -19.60 -32.60
N ILE A 557 -3.91 -19.13 -33.83
CA ILE A 557 -4.04 -17.70 -34.12
C ILE A 557 -5.35 -17.39 -34.86
N ASN A 558 -5.80 -16.14 -34.78
CA ASN A 558 -7.01 -15.69 -35.43
C ASN A 558 -6.81 -15.44 -36.94
N GLU A 559 -7.91 -15.20 -37.66
CA GLU A 559 -7.89 -15.00 -39.12
C GLU A 559 -7.09 -13.75 -39.53
N LYS A 560 -7.19 -12.66 -38.74
CA LYS A 560 -6.50 -11.40 -39.03
C LYS A 560 -4.99 -11.57 -38.98
N GLU A 561 -4.47 -12.21 -37.93
CA GLU A 561 -3.05 -12.50 -37.81
C GLU A 561 -2.62 -13.54 -38.86
N PHE A 562 -3.44 -14.57 -39.11
CA PHE A 562 -3.10 -15.57 -40.13
C PHE A 562 -2.94 -14.92 -41.51
N ASN A 563 -3.83 -14.00 -41.87
CA ASN A 563 -3.78 -13.27 -43.15
C ASN A 563 -2.70 -12.18 -43.21
N PHE A 564 -2.17 -11.74 -42.06
CA PHE A 564 -1.05 -10.79 -42.00
C PHE A 564 0.22 -11.38 -42.63
N TYR A 565 0.47 -12.67 -42.45
CA TYR A 565 1.63 -13.35 -43.05
C TYR A 565 1.33 -13.81 -44.49
N PRO A 566 2.06 -13.34 -45.51
CA PRO A 566 2.00 -13.90 -46.86
C PRO A 566 2.42 -15.38 -46.83
N THR A 567 1.80 -16.18 -47.70
CA THR A 567 2.13 -17.61 -47.85
C THR A 567 3.19 -17.75 -48.94
N ILE A 568 4.28 -18.47 -48.65
CA ILE A 568 5.29 -18.87 -49.63
C ILE A 568 5.18 -20.37 -49.90
#